data_AF-A0A9P6CZ65-F1
#
_entry.id   AF-A0A9P6CZ65-F1
#
_cell.length_a   1.000
_cell.length_b   1.000
_cell.length_c   1.000
_cell.angle_alpha   90.00
_cell.angle_beta   90.00
_cell.angle_gamma   90.00
#
_symmetry.space_group_name_H-M   'P 1'
#
loop_
_entity.id
_entity.type
_entity.pdbx_description
1 polymer ?
#
loop_
_entity_poly.entity_id
_entity_poly.type
_entity_poly.pdbx_seq_one_letter_code
_entity_poly.pdbx_strand_id
1 'polypeptide(L)'
;MSDLQYNCDSCRLGIVPTNPRIHCLVCADYDLCANCAIAERFTQGHQAGHQASVFKQSGGGGQHPVPSANTIVYATPPLPPARSPPPPGYQANSRGPPPPLPPRLPSSLTASRPGPASPPPTTPAASNNANASTGWQPFFYPDSAPTPFFVQIINDIFTYLDPSNTGNLLPETFSRFLDDMGFQTHENSWKQGLIATFNASKETMADKSLKIVYDLFSIEHVLLQRVQAPHVDPTGVTSLVQGVLGVAYNPSMTSVSQPGPMPCITRNGLVELCRINMLSDPSKQWGNFSRMLRKYNLPQYIGWGDLPRSVLPDVPDAAMLQRVAGISEFSKHKANEILDAARAAAMIRAKGRQNGLDLISNTRYRYY
;
A
#
# COMPACT_ATOMS: atom_id res chain seq x y z
N MET A 1 -1.20 -34.30 -30.82
CA MET A 1 -0.80 -33.89 -29.45
C MET A 1 -1.62 -32.67 -29.13
N SER A 2 -2.54 -32.77 -28.17
CA SER A 2 -3.40 -31.65 -27.77
C SER A 2 -2.53 -30.64 -27.03
N ASP A 3 -2.53 -29.38 -27.47
CA ASP A 3 -1.78 -28.33 -26.80
C ASP A 3 -2.30 -28.16 -25.36
N LEU A 4 -1.43 -28.41 -24.38
CA LEU A 4 -1.72 -28.16 -22.97
C LEU A 4 -1.90 -26.66 -22.78
N GLN A 5 -3.14 -26.24 -22.51
CA GLN A 5 -3.50 -24.86 -22.20
C GLN A 5 -3.84 -24.76 -20.72
N TYR A 6 -3.14 -23.89 -20.01
CA TYR A 6 -3.36 -23.66 -18.58
C TYR A 6 -4.40 -22.56 -18.38
N ASN A 7 -5.22 -22.69 -17.34
CA ASN A 7 -6.20 -21.69 -16.96
C ASN A 7 -5.89 -21.18 -15.55
N CYS A 8 -6.15 -19.90 -15.30
CA CYS A 8 -6.04 -19.35 -13.96
C CYS A 8 -7.24 -19.80 -13.12
N ASP A 9 -7.02 -20.47 -12.00
CA ASP A 9 -8.11 -20.95 -11.13
C ASP A 9 -8.93 -19.83 -10.50
N SER A 10 -8.34 -18.65 -10.35
CA SER A 10 -8.99 -17.48 -9.77
C SER A 10 -9.89 -16.74 -10.77
N CYS A 11 -9.33 -16.26 -11.88
CA CYS A 11 -10.08 -15.48 -12.87
C CYS A 11 -10.69 -16.31 -14.01
N ARG A 12 -10.41 -17.62 -14.06
CA ARG A 12 -10.87 -18.57 -15.09
C ARG A 12 -10.44 -18.25 -16.52
N LEU A 13 -9.53 -17.30 -16.71
CA LEU A 13 -8.97 -16.95 -18.02
C LEU A 13 -7.79 -17.87 -18.36
N GLY A 14 -7.64 -18.18 -19.65
CA GLY A 14 -6.48 -18.91 -20.17
C GLY A 14 -5.17 -18.14 -19.95
N ILE A 15 -4.15 -18.83 -19.47
CA ILE A 15 -2.80 -18.30 -19.29
C ILE A 15 -2.05 -18.51 -20.60
N VAL A 16 -1.75 -17.41 -21.30
CA VAL A 16 -0.99 -17.44 -22.56
C VAL A 16 0.36 -18.15 -22.34
N PRO A 17 0.84 -18.99 -23.27
CA PRO A 17 2.10 -19.75 -23.13
C PRO A 17 3.34 -18.92 -22.78
N THR A 18 3.38 -17.66 -23.22
CA THR A 18 4.47 -16.72 -22.99
C THR A 18 4.34 -15.93 -21.68
N ASN A 19 3.19 -16.01 -21.00
CA ASN A 19 2.94 -15.27 -19.77
C ASN A 19 3.43 -16.04 -18.54
N PRO A 20 3.75 -15.33 -17.43
CA PRO A 20 4.11 -15.99 -16.19
C PRO A 20 2.94 -16.75 -15.57
N ARG A 21 3.25 -17.93 -15.03
CA ARG A 21 2.32 -18.82 -14.32
C ARG A 21 2.87 -19.19 -12.96
N ILE A 22 2.02 -19.19 -11.96
CA ILE A 22 2.35 -19.60 -10.60
C ILE A 22 1.59 -20.90 -10.35
N HIS A 23 2.32 -21.99 -10.21
CA HIS A 23 1.76 -23.31 -9.95
C HIS A 23 1.95 -23.66 -8.48
N CYS A 24 0.84 -23.94 -7.78
CA CYS A 24 0.89 -24.36 -6.40
C CYS A 24 1.45 -25.79 -6.30
N LEU A 25 2.43 -26.01 -5.41
CA LEU A 25 3.01 -27.33 -5.17
C LEU A 25 2.24 -28.14 -4.10
N VAL A 26 1.23 -27.53 -3.48
CA VAL A 26 0.42 -28.14 -2.41
C VAL A 26 -0.97 -28.52 -2.90
N CYS A 27 -1.62 -27.65 -3.66
CA CYS A 27 -2.93 -27.91 -4.25
C CYS A 27 -2.79 -28.76 -5.51
N ALA A 28 -3.75 -29.67 -5.75
CA ALA A 28 -3.81 -30.42 -6.99
C ALA A 28 -4.24 -29.49 -8.14
N ASP A 29 -3.40 -29.41 -9.18
CA ASP A 29 -3.66 -28.70 -10.45
C ASP A 29 -4.13 -27.25 -10.27
N TYR A 30 -3.45 -26.51 -9.39
CA TYR A 30 -3.82 -25.14 -9.09
C TYR A 30 -2.83 -24.14 -9.68
N ASP A 31 -3.28 -23.40 -10.69
CA ASP A 31 -2.48 -22.44 -11.44
C ASP A 31 -3.07 -21.02 -11.32
N LEU A 32 -2.20 -20.04 -11.11
CA LEU A 32 -2.57 -18.63 -11.10
C LEU A 32 -1.82 -17.88 -12.20
N CYS A 33 -2.51 -16.93 -12.83
CA CYS A 33 -1.84 -15.89 -13.60
C CYS A 33 -1.14 -14.91 -12.66
N ALA A 34 -0.11 -14.23 -13.17
CA ALA A 34 0.66 -13.26 -12.39
C ALA A 34 -0.22 -12.23 -11.65
N ASN A 35 -1.26 -11.71 -12.30
CA ASN A 35 -2.14 -10.71 -11.70
C ASN A 35 -2.93 -11.25 -10.50
N CYS A 36 -3.45 -12.49 -10.58
CA CYS A 36 -4.21 -13.08 -9.48
C CYS A 36 -3.29 -13.50 -8.32
N ALA A 37 -2.08 -13.97 -8.63
CA ALA A 37 -1.09 -14.30 -7.61
C ALA A 37 -0.61 -13.06 -6.83
N ILE A 38 -0.33 -11.94 -7.52
CA ILE A 38 0.11 -10.69 -6.89
C ILE A 38 -1.02 -10.03 -6.08
N ALA A 39 -2.25 -10.10 -6.59
CA ALA A 39 -3.41 -9.54 -5.91
C ALA A 39 -4.00 -10.46 -4.82
N GLU A 40 -3.33 -11.57 -4.52
CA GLU A 40 -3.77 -12.58 -3.53
C GLU A 40 -5.22 -13.06 -3.73
N ARG A 41 -5.63 -13.18 -4.99
CA ARG A 41 -6.98 -13.63 -5.35
C ARG A 41 -7.00 -15.14 -5.42
N PHE A 42 -7.26 -15.80 -4.30
CA PHE A 42 -7.30 -17.26 -4.19
C PHE A 42 -8.74 -17.78 -4.15
N THR A 43 -9.00 -18.95 -4.74
CA THR A 43 -10.28 -19.64 -4.55
C THR A 43 -10.27 -20.49 -3.28
N GLN A 44 -11.45 -20.91 -2.85
CA GLN A 44 -11.62 -21.73 -1.65
C GLN A 44 -10.74 -22.99 -1.69
N GLY A 45 -9.97 -23.22 -0.63
CA GLY A 45 -9.06 -24.37 -0.48
C GLY A 45 -7.58 -24.06 -0.76
N HIS A 46 -7.27 -22.98 -1.49
CA HIS A 46 -5.90 -22.51 -1.65
C HIS A 46 -5.55 -21.49 -0.55
N GLN A 47 -4.34 -21.57 0.00
CA GLN A 47 -3.84 -20.62 1.00
C GLN A 47 -2.62 -19.90 0.45
N ALA A 48 -2.49 -18.61 0.77
CA ALA A 48 -1.31 -17.81 0.40
C ALA A 48 -0.01 -18.51 0.79
N GLY A 49 0.03 -19.11 1.98
CA GLY A 49 1.20 -19.81 2.52
C GLY A 49 1.63 -21.08 1.79
N HIS A 50 0.89 -21.55 0.78
CA HIS A 50 1.31 -22.73 0.02
C HIS A 50 2.59 -22.44 -0.77
N GLN A 51 3.48 -23.44 -0.82
CA GLN A 51 4.66 -23.37 -1.65
C GLN A 51 4.23 -23.34 -3.12
N ALA A 52 4.84 -22.46 -3.92
CA ALA A 52 4.53 -22.34 -5.33
C ALA A 52 5.80 -22.28 -6.19
N SER A 53 5.73 -22.92 -7.36
CA SER A 53 6.71 -22.79 -8.42
C SER A 53 6.29 -21.69 -9.39
N VAL A 54 7.25 -20.88 -9.82
CA VAL A 54 7.00 -19.78 -10.75
C VAL A 54 7.60 -20.14 -12.10
N PHE A 55 6.78 -20.13 -13.13
CA PHE A 55 7.21 -20.26 -14.52
C PHE A 55 7.21 -18.87 -15.16
N LYS A 56 8.34 -18.47 -15.74
CA LYS A 56 8.45 -17.21 -16.51
C LYS A 56 7.59 -17.26 -17.77
N GLN A 57 7.54 -18.44 -18.38
CA GLN A 57 6.67 -18.79 -19.50
C GLN A 57 5.89 -20.04 -19.08
N SER A 58 4.57 -19.94 -19.08
CA SER A 58 3.67 -21.00 -18.63
C SER A 58 3.84 -22.30 -19.43
N GLY A 59 4.24 -22.20 -20.70
CA GLY A 59 4.30 -23.31 -21.67
C GLY A 59 2.93 -23.59 -22.31
N GLY A 60 2.91 -24.46 -23.31
CA GLY A 60 1.72 -24.76 -24.13
C GLY A 60 1.86 -24.26 -25.57
N GLY A 61 1.02 -24.74 -26.50
CA GLY A 61 1.15 -24.36 -27.93
C GLY A 61 2.47 -24.82 -28.55
N GLY A 62 3.01 -25.98 -28.13
CA GLY A 62 4.35 -26.45 -28.51
C GLY A 62 5.54 -25.76 -27.82
N GLN A 63 5.33 -24.78 -26.93
CA GLN A 63 6.40 -24.13 -26.17
C GLN A 63 6.64 -24.84 -24.82
N HIS A 64 7.92 -25.05 -24.48
CA HIS A 64 8.30 -25.62 -23.18
C HIS A 64 8.15 -24.59 -22.06
N PRO A 65 7.64 -24.99 -20.87
CA PRO A 65 7.60 -24.09 -19.73
C PRO A 65 9.02 -23.71 -19.30
N VAL A 66 9.24 -22.42 -19.00
CA VAL A 66 10.54 -21.91 -18.54
C VAL A 66 10.47 -21.66 -17.04
N PRO A 67 11.02 -22.56 -16.19
CA PRO A 67 11.01 -22.36 -14.75
C PRO A 67 11.83 -21.11 -14.38
N SER A 68 11.29 -20.32 -13.46
CA SER A 68 12.06 -19.31 -12.75
C SER A 68 12.94 -20.00 -11.72
N ALA A 69 14.16 -19.51 -11.50
CA ALA A 69 15.09 -20.08 -10.51
C ALA A 69 14.57 -19.93 -9.05
N ASN A 70 13.45 -19.25 -8.85
CA ASN A 70 12.89 -18.96 -7.54
C ASN A 70 11.62 -19.77 -7.28
N THR A 71 11.64 -20.57 -6.22
CA THR A 71 10.42 -21.07 -5.57
C THR A 71 9.99 -20.00 -4.56
N ILE A 72 8.74 -19.58 -4.61
CA ILE A 72 8.22 -18.56 -3.69
C ILE A 72 7.38 -19.28 -2.64
N VAL A 73 7.68 -19.01 -1.38
CA VAL A 73 6.76 -19.26 -0.27
C VAL A 73 6.28 -17.89 0.15
N TYR A 74 4.99 -17.61 0.01
CA TYR A 74 4.44 -16.40 0.61
C TYR A 74 4.43 -16.65 2.11
N ALA A 75 5.40 -16.09 2.82
CA ALA A 75 5.46 -16.21 4.26
C ALA A 75 4.20 -15.53 4.83
N THR A 76 3.28 -16.32 5.39
CA THR A 76 2.26 -15.78 6.28
C THR A 76 2.99 -15.08 7.42
N PRO A 77 2.69 -13.79 7.72
CA PRO A 77 3.24 -13.17 8.91
C PRO A 77 2.91 -14.04 10.12
N PRO A 78 3.86 -14.23 11.07
CA PRO A 78 3.62 -15.07 12.22
C PRO A 78 2.37 -14.57 12.95
N LEU A 79 1.39 -15.46 13.13
CA LEU A 79 0.25 -15.20 14.01
C LEU A 79 0.81 -14.73 15.37
N PRO A 80 0.24 -13.65 15.96
CA PRO A 80 0.64 -13.24 17.30
C PRO A 80 0.52 -14.44 18.24
N PRO A 81 1.46 -14.60 19.20
CA PRO A 81 1.47 -15.75 20.09
C PRO A 81 0.10 -15.90 20.75
N ALA A 82 -0.46 -17.10 20.65
CA ALA A 82 -1.71 -17.46 21.31
C ALA A 82 -1.60 -17.06 22.79
N ARG A 83 -2.54 -16.22 23.25
CA ARG A 83 -2.64 -15.84 24.66
C ARG A 83 -2.59 -17.11 25.50
N SER A 84 -1.70 -17.13 26.49
CA SER A 84 -1.56 -18.21 27.45
C SER A 84 -2.93 -18.60 28.01
N PRO A 85 -3.23 -19.90 28.16
CA PRO A 85 -4.47 -20.31 28.82
C PRO A 85 -4.53 -19.70 30.22
N PRO A 86 -5.71 -19.22 30.66
CA PRO A 86 -5.87 -18.67 32.00
C PRO A 86 -5.54 -19.75 33.05
N PRO A 87 -5.04 -19.34 34.22
CA PRO A 87 -4.70 -20.27 35.30
C PRO A 87 -5.92 -21.11 35.72
N PRO A 88 -5.72 -22.39 36.08
CA PRO A 88 -6.80 -23.26 36.52
C PRO A 88 -7.33 -22.74 37.86
N GLY A 89 -8.54 -22.16 37.85
CA GLY A 89 -9.15 -21.62 39.08
C GLY A 89 -10.40 -20.76 38.90
N TYR A 90 -10.68 -20.24 37.71
CA TYR A 90 -11.93 -19.50 37.48
C TYR A 90 -13.05 -20.44 37.04
N GLN A 91 -13.88 -20.87 37.99
CA GLN A 91 -15.17 -21.49 37.72
C GLN A 91 -16.09 -20.46 37.03
N ALA A 92 -16.25 -20.62 35.72
CA ALA A 92 -17.29 -19.94 34.96
C ALA A 92 -18.64 -20.59 35.27
N ASN A 93 -19.29 -20.12 36.33
CA ASN A 93 -20.69 -20.45 36.58
C ASN A 93 -21.60 -19.66 35.63
N SER A 94 -22.57 -20.39 35.05
CA SER A 94 -23.83 -19.94 34.45
C SER A 94 -23.79 -19.15 33.13
N ARG A 95 -23.81 -19.90 32.01
CA ARG A 95 -24.51 -19.47 30.78
C ARG A 95 -26.01 -19.72 30.96
N GLY A 96 -26.78 -18.65 31.21
CA GLY A 96 -28.23 -18.68 31.02
C GLY A 96 -28.58 -18.61 29.52
N PRO A 97 -29.77 -19.08 29.10
CA PRO A 97 -30.23 -18.94 27.73
C PRO A 97 -30.44 -17.45 27.38
N PRO A 98 -30.25 -17.07 26.10
CA PRO A 98 -30.42 -15.68 25.67
C PRO A 98 -31.87 -15.22 25.81
N PRO A 99 -32.11 -13.93 26.12
CA PRO A 99 -33.45 -13.37 26.23
C PRO A 99 -34.17 -13.37 24.86
N PRO A 100 -35.50 -13.56 24.83
CA PRO A 100 -36.28 -13.55 23.59
C PRO A 100 -36.33 -12.16 22.96
N LEU A 101 -36.25 -12.13 21.63
CA LEU A 101 -36.40 -10.93 20.80
C LEU A 101 -37.81 -10.31 20.97
N PRO A 102 -37.94 -8.97 20.95
CA PRO A 102 -39.23 -8.31 21.06
C PRO A 102 -40.11 -8.52 19.81
N PRO A 103 -41.46 -8.49 19.94
CA PRO A 103 -42.37 -8.73 18.82
C PRO A 103 -42.36 -7.58 17.81
N ARG A 104 -42.34 -7.94 16.53
CA ARG A 104 -42.55 -7.01 15.41
C ARG A 104 -44.01 -6.56 15.40
N LEU A 105 -44.28 -5.27 15.65
CA LEU A 105 -45.61 -4.69 15.49
C LEU A 105 -45.88 -4.34 14.01
N PRO A 106 -47.10 -4.60 13.50
CA PRO A 106 -47.49 -4.24 12.15
C PRO A 106 -47.91 -2.78 12.05
N SER A 107 -47.47 -2.12 10.97
CA SER A 107 -47.96 -0.81 10.55
C SER A 107 -49.45 -0.86 10.21
N SER A 108 -50.26 -0.01 10.83
CA SER A 108 -51.59 0.35 10.32
C SER A 108 -51.96 1.79 10.69
N LEU A 109 -52.70 2.37 9.75
CA LEU A 109 -53.03 3.77 9.57
C LEU A 109 -54.15 4.29 10.50
N THR A 110 -54.20 5.62 10.61
CA THR A 110 -55.36 6.50 10.92
C THR A 110 -56.03 6.44 12.30
N ALA A 111 -56.01 7.56 13.03
CA ALA A 111 -57.18 8.44 13.25
C ALA A 111 -56.93 9.51 14.34
N SER A 112 -57.55 10.66 14.12
CA SER A 112 -57.44 11.95 14.80
C SER A 112 -58.08 12.00 16.21
N ARG A 113 -57.45 12.72 17.18
CA ARG A 113 -58.12 13.65 18.13
C ARG A 113 -57.10 14.42 19.00
N PRO A 114 -57.36 15.70 19.41
CA PRO A 114 -56.41 16.51 20.16
C PRO A 114 -56.69 16.52 21.69
N GLY A 115 -55.62 16.61 22.49
CA GLY A 115 -55.66 16.78 23.96
C GLY A 115 -54.25 17.05 24.53
N PRO A 116 -54.11 17.73 25.68
CA PRO A 116 -53.06 18.73 25.88
C PRO A 116 -51.78 18.24 26.60
N ALA A 117 -50.68 18.90 26.23
CA ALA A 117 -49.43 19.20 26.94
C ALA A 117 -48.97 18.26 28.09
N SER A 118 -47.84 17.58 27.82
CA SER A 118 -46.84 17.22 28.84
C SER A 118 -45.45 17.28 28.19
N PRO A 119 -44.41 17.84 28.86
CA PRO A 119 -43.10 18.03 28.27
C PRO A 119 -42.32 16.70 28.21
N PRO A 120 -41.63 16.38 27.11
CA PRO A 120 -40.82 15.16 27.02
C PRO A 120 -39.44 15.35 27.67
N PRO A 121 -38.84 14.27 28.19
CA PRO A 121 -37.46 14.25 28.68
C PRO A 121 -36.48 14.35 27.51
N THR A 122 -35.43 15.15 27.71
CA THR A 122 -34.36 15.45 26.76
C THR A 122 -33.53 14.20 26.45
N THR A 123 -33.82 13.53 25.35
CA THR A 123 -32.85 12.71 24.61
C THR A 123 -32.01 13.65 23.73
N PRO A 124 -30.66 13.60 23.75
CA PRO A 124 -29.86 14.35 22.80
C PRO A 124 -29.98 13.67 21.43
N ALA A 125 -30.89 14.20 20.61
CA ALA A 125 -30.91 13.93 19.19
C ALA A 125 -29.60 14.45 18.58
N ALA A 126 -28.92 13.58 17.83
CA ALA A 126 -27.82 13.95 16.97
C ALA A 126 -28.26 15.07 16.03
N SER A 127 -27.84 16.30 16.33
CA SER A 127 -28.08 17.46 15.49
C SER A 127 -27.16 17.36 14.27
N ASN A 128 -27.71 16.91 13.14
CA ASN A 128 -27.20 17.21 11.81
C ASN A 128 -27.40 18.70 11.47
N ASN A 129 -26.88 19.59 12.32
CA ASN A 129 -26.77 21.00 12.01
C ASN A 129 -25.35 21.25 11.52
N ALA A 130 -25.20 21.35 10.21
CA ALA A 130 -24.15 22.12 9.56
C ALA A 130 -24.35 23.61 9.90
N ASN A 131 -24.21 23.96 11.18
CA ASN A 131 -23.97 25.33 11.57
C ASN A 131 -22.55 25.63 11.10
N ALA A 132 -22.43 26.50 10.10
CA ALA A 132 -21.18 27.10 9.69
C ALA A 132 -20.57 27.81 10.91
N SER A 133 -19.74 27.10 11.65
CA SER A 133 -18.94 27.68 12.71
C SER A 133 -18.00 28.68 12.06
N THR A 134 -18.23 29.96 12.31
CA THR A 134 -17.34 31.04 11.89
C THR A 134 -16.05 30.93 12.71
N GLY A 135 -14.97 30.45 12.07
CA GLY A 135 -13.62 30.45 12.63
C GLY A 135 -13.02 29.06 12.89
N TRP A 136 -11.76 29.08 13.33
CA TRP A 136 -10.96 27.89 13.58
C TRP A 136 -11.51 27.02 14.72
N GLN A 137 -11.59 25.71 14.50
CA GLN A 137 -11.96 24.73 15.51
C GLN A 137 -10.83 23.72 15.75
N PRO A 138 -10.82 23.03 16.91
CA PRO A 138 -9.91 21.91 17.15
C PRO A 138 -10.00 20.85 16.06
N PHE A 139 -8.85 20.36 15.60
CA PHE A 139 -8.78 19.32 14.58
C PHE A 139 -9.05 17.93 15.15
N PHE A 140 -8.80 17.74 16.44
CA PHE A 140 -8.95 16.44 17.11
C PHE A 140 -9.76 16.59 18.39
N TYR A 141 -10.54 15.55 18.69
CA TYR A 141 -11.10 15.34 20.01
C TYR A 141 -10.01 14.91 21.01
N PRO A 142 -10.28 14.95 22.32
CA PRO A 142 -9.31 14.53 23.34
C PRO A 142 -8.85 13.07 23.24
N ASP A 143 -9.61 12.22 22.55
CA ASP A 143 -9.28 10.83 22.25
C ASP A 143 -8.48 10.65 20.94
N SER A 144 -7.99 11.76 20.37
CA SER A 144 -7.23 11.79 19.11
C SER A 144 -8.03 11.34 17.88
N ALA A 145 -9.37 11.27 17.97
CA ALA A 145 -10.24 11.11 16.83
C ALA A 145 -10.36 12.44 16.04
N PRO A 146 -10.41 12.40 14.70
CA PRO A 146 -10.56 13.60 13.88
C PRO A 146 -11.94 14.24 14.10
N THR A 147 -11.99 15.56 14.22
CA THR A 147 -13.27 16.29 14.24
C THR A 147 -13.87 16.40 12.83
N PRO A 148 -15.19 16.61 12.69
CA PRO A 148 -15.80 16.87 11.39
C PRO A 148 -15.16 18.07 10.66
N PHE A 149 -14.73 19.08 11.41
CA PHE A 149 -14.03 20.24 10.88
C PHE A 149 -12.67 19.87 10.26
N PHE A 150 -11.88 19.03 10.94
CA PHE A 150 -10.63 18.51 10.37
C PHE A 150 -10.87 17.73 9.08
N VAL A 151 -11.88 16.84 9.08
CA VAL A 151 -12.21 16.06 7.88
C VAL A 151 -12.64 17.00 6.74
N GLN A 152 -13.42 18.04 7.03
CA GLN A 152 -13.84 19.03 6.05
C GLN A 152 -12.66 19.79 5.45
N ILE A 153 -11.74 20.33 6.26
CA ILE A 153 -10.62 21.12 5.72
C ILE A 153 -9.68 20.27 4.85
N ILE A 154 -9.42 19.02 5.25
CA ILE A 154 -8.63 18.09 4.42
C ILE A 154 -9.37 17.76 3.13
N ASN A 155 -10.70 17.63 3.17
CA ASN A 155 -11.51 17.43 1.98
C ASN A 155 -11.47 18.61 1.02
N ASP A 156 -11.48 19.84 1.52
CA ASP A 156 -11.37 21.04 0.69
C ASP A 156 -9.99 21.15 0.04
N ILE A 157 -8.93 20.82 0.80
CA ILE A 157 -7.56 20.71 0.28
C ILE A 157 -7.48 19.63 -0.81
N PHE A 158 -8.08 18.46 -0.58
CA PHE A 158 -8.12 17.40 -1.59
C PHE A 158 -8.80 17.89 -2.87
N THR A 159 -9.95 18.54 -2.75
CA THR A 159 -10.69 19.08 -3.90
C THR A 159 -9.89 20.15 -4.64
N TYR A 160 -9.13 20.98 -3.92
CA TYR A 160 -8.21 21.95 -4.53
C TYR A 160 -7.08 21.26 -5.32
N LEU A 161 -6.55 20.16 -4.78
CA LEU A 161 -5.47 19.38 -5.41
C LEU A 161 -5.96 18.49 -6.57
N ASP A 162 -7.25 18.16 -6.62
CA ASP A 162 -7.90 17.33 -7.65
C ASP A 162 -8.95 18.14 -8.42
N PRO A 163 -8.55 19.14 -9.23
CA PRO A 163 -9.49 19.98 -9.97
C PRO A 163 -10.31 19.20 -11.00
N SER A 164 -9.82 18.03 -11.43
CA SER A 164 -10.52 17.13 -12.34
C SER A 164 -11.50 16.19 -11.64
N ASN A 165 -11.59 16.24 -10.30
CA ASN A 165 -12.47 15.42 -9.46
C ASN A 165 -12.38 13.92 -9.79
N THR A 166 -11.15 13.45 -9.98
CA THR A 166 -10.83 12.03 -10.24
C THR A 166 -11.02 11.15 -9.01
N GLY A 167 -11.12 11.76 -7.82
CA GLY A 167 -11.22 11.09 -6.53
C GLY A 167 -9.87 10.54 -6.02
N ASN A 168 -8.77 10.78 -6.73
CA ASN A 168 -7.46 10.23 -6.42
C ASN A 168 -6.35 11.25 -6.72
N LEU A 169 -5.41 11.46 -5.79
CA LEU A 169 -4.24 12.28 -6.06
C LEU A 169 -3.11 11.44 -6.61
N LEU A 170 -2.60 11.83 -7.78
CA LEU A 170 -1.40 11.24 -8.37
C LEU A 170 -0.18 11.43 -7.45
N PRO A 171 0.80 10.53 -7.50
CA PRO A 171 2.03 10.66 -6.72
C PRO A 171 2.73 12.01 -6.86
N GLU A 172 2.74 12.58 -8.08
CA GLU A 172 3.33 13.90 -8.37
C GLU A 172 2.57 15.02 -7.67
N THR A 173 1.24 14.97 -7.70
CA THR A 173 0.38 15.97 -7.06
C THR A 173 0.55 15.92 -5.55
N PHE A 174 0.52 14.71 -4.98
CA PHE A 174 0.75 14.51 -3.55
C PHE A 174 2.17 14.94 -3.13
N SER A 175 3.19 14.61 -3.92
CA SER A 175 4.56 15.07 -3.69
C SER A 175 4.67 16.59 -3.69
N ARG A 176 4.01 17.29 -4.61
CA ARG A 176 4.00 18.76 -4.65
C ARG A 176 3.30 19.34 -3.43
N PHE A 177 2.20 18.72 -2.98
CA PHE A 177 1.52 19.10 -1.74
C PHE A 177 2.46 19.02 -0.52
N LEU A 178 3.30 17.98 -0.42
CA LEU A 178 4.31 17.89 0.64
C LEU A 178 5.35 19.02 0.54
N ASP A 179 5.77 19.41 -0.66
CA ASP A 179 6.68 20.55 -0.85
C ASP A 179 6.03 21.87 -0.39
N ASP A 180 4.75 22.05 -0.66
CA ASP A 180 3.97 23.23 -0.28
C ASP A 180 3.78 23.33 1.23
N MET A 181 3.66 22.18 1.88
CA MET A 181 3.72 22.06 3.34
C MET A 181 5.13 22.30 3.90
N GLY A 182 6.18 22.32 3.08
CA GLY A 182 7.56 22.57 3.49
C GLY A 182 8.31 21.32 3.98
N PHE A 183 7.86 20.12 3.61
CA PHE A 183 8.65 18.91 3.82
C PHE A 183 9.95 18.96 3.03
N GLN A 184 11.02 18.43 3.61
CA GLN A 184 12.29 18.32 2.92
C GLN A 184 12.28 17.16 1.94
N THR A 185 13.17 17.18 0.94
CA THR A 185 13.28 16.10 -0.06
C THR A 185 13.45 14.72 0.60
N HIS A 186 14.15 14.65 1.74
CA HIS A 186 14.37 13.38 2.43
C HIS A 186 13.15 12.85 3.21
N GLU A 187 12.11 13.67 3.35
CA GLU A 187 10.85 13.32 4.02
C GLU A 187 9.74 13.03 3.00
N ASN A 188 9.98 13.35 1.73
CA ASN A 188 9.11 13.06 0.61
C ASN A 188 9.57 11.76 -0.07
N SER A 189 8.95 10.64 0.33
CA SER A 189 9.34 9.29 -0.11
C SER A 189 9.27 9.08 -1.62
N TRP A 190 8.34 9.76 -2.30
CA TRP A 190 8.25 9.70 -3.76
C TRP A 190 9.46 10.39 -4.39
N LYS A 191 9.79 11.62 -3.95
CA LYS A 191 10.99 12.32 -4.44
C LYS A 191 12.29 11.59 -4.12
N GLN A 192 12.41 11.00 -2.93
CA GLN A 192 13.57 10.17 -2.60
C GLN A 192 13.73 8.98 -3.54
N GLY A 193 12.61 8.42 -4.01
CA GLY A 193 12.61 7.28 -4.92
C GLY A 193 12.88 7.63 -6.39
N LEU A 194 13.06 8.90 -6.75
CA LEU A 194 13.39 9.33 -8.13
C LEU A 194 14.84 9.00 -8.52
N ILE A 195 15.18 7.72 -8.47
CA ILE A 195 16.49 7.17 -8.83
C ILE A 195 16.28 6.23 -10.03
N ALA A 196 16.88 6.56 -11.18
CA ALA A 196 16.83 5.70 -12.34
C ALA A 196 17.68 4.43 -12.11
N THR A 197 17.15 3.26 -12.45
CA THR A 197 17.86 1.98 -12.36
C THR A 197 17.83 1.30 -13.74
N PHE A 198 18.81 0.45 -14.01
CA PHE A 198 18.80 -0.38 -15.23
C PHE A 198 17.44 -1.11 -15.34
N ASN A 199 16.70 -0.86 -16.42
CA ASN A 199 15.36 -1.36 -16.73
C ASN A 199 14.13 -0.76 -16.00
N ALA A 200 14.27 0.30 -15.21
CA ALA A 200 13.12 0.98 -14.58
C ALA A 200 13.21 2.50 -14.66
N SER A 201 12.09 3.16 -15.00
CA SER A 201 12.02 4.62 -14.97
C SER A 201 12.15 5.14 -13.53
N LYS A 202 12.66 6.36 -13.37
CA LYS A 202 12.77 7.02 -12.04
C LYS A 202 11.42 7.11 -11.35
N GLU A 203 10.34 7.35 -12.11
CA GLU A 203 8.97 7.40 -11.61
C GLU A 203 8.49 6.04 -11.13
N THR A 204 8.86 4.96 -11.82
CA THR A 204 8.51 3.59 -11.40
C THR A 204 9.13 3.26 -10.04
N MET A 205 10.37 3.70 -9.81
CA MET A 205 11.06 3.55 -8.53
C MET A 205 10.46 4.45 -7.44
N ALA A 206 10.09 5.67 -7.79
CA ALA A 206 9.41 6.62 -6.90
C ALA A 206 8.02 6.12 -6.47
N ASP A 207 7.24 5.59 -7.40
CA ASP A 207 5.94 4.98 -7.16
C ASP A 207 6.05 3.78 -6.21
N LYS A 208 7.05 2.91 -6.44
CA LYS A 208 7.32 1.79 -5.55
C LYS A 208 7.67 2.26 -4.13
N SER A 209 8.51 3.28 -4.01
CA SER A 209 8.88 3.87 -2.71
C SER A 209 7.66 4.43 -1.97
N LEU A 210 6.83 5.22 -2.67
CA LEU A 210 5.61 5.80 -2.10
C LEU A 210 4.61 4.72 -1.68
N LYS A 211 4.42 3.69 -2.52
CA LYS A 211 3.52 2.57 -2.20
C LYS A 211 3.92 1.86 -0.91
N ILE A 212 5.23 1.62 -0.71
CA ILE A 212 5.73 0.99 0.52
C ILE A 212 5.33 1.83 1.75
N VAL A 213 5.43 3.16 1.67
CA VAL A 213 4.99 4.04 2.77
C VAL A 213 3.49 3.91 3.02
N TYR A 214 2.66 3.93 1.97
CA TYR A 214 1.23 3.74 2.14
C TYR A 214 0.87 2.38 2.73
N ASP A 215 1.50 1.30 2.27
CA ASP A 215 1.28 -0.04 2.81
C ASP A 215 1.67 -0.12 4.30
N LEU A 216 2.84 0.41 4.67
CA LEU A 216 3.36 0.40 6.03
C LEU A 216 2.45 1.15 7.01
N PHE A 217 1.93 2.30 6.59
CA PHE A 217 1.00 3.09 7.39
C PHE A 217 -0.46 2.68 7.21
N SER A 218 -0.76 1.68 6.37
CA SER A 218 -2.13 1.28 6.01
C SER A 218 -2.98 2.44 5.48
N ILE A 219 -2.38 3.28 4.65
CA ILE A 219 -3.02 4.42 4.00
C ILE A 219 -3.82 3.92 2.79
N GLU A 220 -5.09 4.32 2.74
CA GLU A 220 -5.97 3.98 1.63
C GLU A 220 -5.50 4.63 0.32
N HIS A 221 -5.17 3.80 -0.66
CA HIS A 221 -4.69 4.21 -1.98
C HIS A 221 -5.20 3.27 -3.07
N VAL A 222 -5.25 3.77 -4.31
CA VAL A 222 -5.62 2.99 -5.50
C VAL A 222 -4.40 2.89 -6.41
N LEU A 223 -4.20 1.72 -6.99
CA LEU A 223 -3.15 1.49 -7.99
C LEU A 223 -3.70 1.80 -9.38
N LEU A 224 -3.23 2.89 -9.98
CA LEU A 224 -3.54 3.23 -11.37
C LEU A 224 -2.38 2.83 -12.28
N GLN A 225 -2.68 2.65 -13.56
CA GLN A 225 -1.64 2.40 -14.55
C GLN A 225 -1.01 3.72 -14.96
N ARG A 226 0.31 3.84 -14.84
CA ARG A 226 1.01 5.03 -15.30
C ARG A 226 0.95 5.10 -16.83
N VAL A 227 0.43 6.20 -17.36
CA VAL A 227 0.51 6.52 -18.79
C VAL A 227 1.89 7.11 -19.02
N GLN A 228 2.86 6.29 -19.46
CA GLN A 228 4.16 6.81 -19.88
C GLN A 228 4.02 7.52 -21.23
N ALA A 229 4.60 8.71 -21.35
CA ALA A 229 4.95 9.25 -22.65
C ALA A 229 5.95 8.29 -23.35
N PRO A 230 5.95 8.18 -24.69
CA PRO A 230 6.88 7.31 -25.40
C PRO A 230 8.31 7.56 -24.92
N HIS A 231 8.94 6.49 -24.44
CA HIS A 231 10.24 6.53 -23.79
C HIS A 231 11.30 7.09 -24.75
N VAL A 232 11.80 8.29 -24.46
CA VAL A 232 13.09 8.75 -25.01
C VAL A 232 14.15 8.10 -24.13
N ASP A 233 14.97 7.23 -24.69
CA ASP A 233 16.09 6.56 -24.00
C ASP A 233 17.05 7.63 -23.44
N PRO A 234 17.06 7.87 -22.12
CA PRO A 234 17.83 8.95 -21.52
C PRO A 234 19.32 8.60 -21.41
N THR A 235 19.69 7.36 -21.70
CA THR A 235 21.05 6.85 -21.53
C THR A 235 21.79 6.67 -22.86
N GLY A 236 21.10 6.74 -24.01
CA GLY A 236 21.69 6.47 -25.32
C GLY A 236 22.29 5.06 -25.45
N VAL A 237 21.96 4.16 -24.51
CA VAL A 237 22.51 2.81 -24.44
C VAL A 237 21.91 1.97 -25.54
N THR A 238 20.67 2.23 -25.96
CA THR A 238 20.06 1.57 -27.12
C THR A 238 20.89 1.83 -28.38
N SER A 239 21.38 3.07 -28.56
CA SER A 239 22.25 3.49 -29.66
C SER A 239 23.63 2.81 -29.60
N LEU A 240 24.21 2.72 -28.39
CA LEU A 240 25.50 2.08 -28.13
C LEU A 240 25.45 0.56 -28.33
N VAL A 241 24.36 -0.08 -27.89
CA VAL A 241 24.15 -1.53 -28.02
C VAL A 241 23.78 -1.91 -29.45
N GLN A 242 23.03 -1.08 -30.18
CA GLN A 242 22.82 -1.24 -31.63
C GLN A 242 24.12 -1.10 -32.43
N GLY A 243 25.01 -0.18 -32.04
CA GLY A 243 26.31 0.01 -32.68
C GLY A 243 27.27 -1.18 -32.52
N VAL A 244 27.18 -1.92 -31.40
CA VAL A 244 28.07 -3.05 -31.10
C VAL A 244 27.50 -4.40 -31.55
N LEU A 245 26.18 -4.60 -31.52
CA LEU A 245 25.55 -5.91 -31.80
C LEU A 245 24.94 -6.06 -33.20
N GLY A 246 24.88 -4.98 -34.00
CA GLY A 246 24.37 -5.02 -35.37
C GLY A 246 22.98 -5.68 -35.50
N VAL A 247 22.73 -6.34 -36.63
CA VAL A 247 21.44 -6.94 -37.04
C VAL A 247 20.93 -8.07 -36.11
N ALA A 248 21.72 -8.48 -35.11
CA ALA A 248 21.33 -9.46 -34.09
C ALA A 248 20.61 -8.83 -32.88
N TYR A 249 20.45 -7.50 -32.87
CA TYR A 249 19.64 -6.81 -31.87
C TYR A 249 18.15 -7.12 -32.09
N ASN A 250 17.63 -8.09 -31.34
CA ASN A 250 16.20 -8.31 -31.24
C ASN A 250 15.62 -7.33 -30.19
N PRO A 251 14.82 -6.33 -30.58
CA PRO A 251 14.20 -5.39 -29.64
C PRO A 251 13.27 -6.08 -28.61
N SER A 252 12.98 -7.38 -28.79
CA SER A 252 12.27 -8.20 -27.80
C SER A 252 13.09 -8.52 -26.54
N MET A 253 14.42 -8.29 -26.53
CA MET A 253 15.23 -8.43 -25.30
C MET A 253 15.20 -7.18 -24.41
N THR A 254 14.82 -6.03 -24.97
CA THR A 254 14.40 -4.86 -24.20
C THR A 254 12.88 -4.90 -24.12
N SER A 255 12.32 -5.80 -23.32
CA SER A 255 10.94 -5.62 -22.89
C SER A 255 10.91 -4.28 -22.16
N VAL A 256 10.45 -3.24 -22.84
CA VAL A 256 10.13 -1.95 -22.25
C VAL A 256 9.28 -2.28 -21.04
N SER A 257 9.84 -2.10 -19.84
CA SER A 257 9.14 -2.40 -18.60
C SER A 257 7.83 -1.66 -18.69
N GLN A 258 6.71 -2.41 -18.73
CA GLN A 258 5.40 -1.80 -18.64
C GLN A 258 5.42 -0.85 -17.44
N PRO A 259 4.86 0.37 -17.57
CA PRO A 259 4.89 1.34 -16.49
C PRO A 259 4.38 0.66 -15.21
N GLY A 260 5.11 0.79 -14.10
CA GLY A 260 4.65 0.22 -12.84
C GLY A 260 3.31 0.83 -12.39
N PRO A 261 2.55 0.15 -11.52
CA PRO A 261 1.36 0.73 -10.93
C PRO A 261 1.74 1.95 -10.08
N MET A 262 1.07 3.08 -10.32
CA MET A 262 1.25 4.32 -9.55
C MET A 262 0.28 4.33 -8.36
N PRO A 263 0.75 4.50 -7.11
CA PRO A 263 -0.10 4.55 -5.93
C PRO A 263 -0.73 5.93 -5.76
N CYS A 264 -1.98 6.07 -6.17
CA CYS A 264 -2.73 7.30 -6.02
C CYS A 264 -3.45 7.33 -4.69
N ILE A 265 -3.24 8.37 -3.88
CA ILE A 265 -3.85 8.46 -2.55
C ILE A 265 -5.32 8.89 -2.68
N THR A 266 -6.19 8.20 -1.95
CA THR A 266 -7.61 8.53 -1.89
C THR A 266 -7.87 9.70 -0.94
N ARG A 267 -9.09 10.23 -0.97
CA ARG A 267 -9.53 11.27 -0.03
C ARG A 267 -9.41 10.83 1.43
N ASN A 268 -9.88 9.62 1.75
CA ASN A 268 -9.73 9.03 3.08
C ASN A 268 -8.27 8.77 3.45
N GLY A 269 -7.47 8.30 2.48
CA GLY A 269 -6.04 8.12 2.66
C GLY A 269 -5.34 9.41 3.06
N LEU A 270 -5.68 10.54 2.41
CA LEU A 270 -5.12 11.84 2.76
C LEU A 270 -5.52 12.28 4.18
N VAL A 271 -6.78 12.07 4.57
CA VAL A 271 -7.27 12.36 5.94
C VAL A 271 -6.46 11.59 6.98
N GLU A 272 -6.32 10.28 6.81
CA GLU A 272 -5.58 9.44 7.76
C GLU A 272 -4.08 9.78 7.78
N LEU A 273 -3.47 10.05 6.62
CA LEU A 273 -2.07 10.42 6.54
C LEU A 273 -1.79 11.77 7.22
N CYS A 274 -2.64 12.78 6.99
CA CYS A 274 -2.54 14.07 7.67
C CYS A 274 -2.76 13.92 9.17
N ARG A 275 -3.70 13.07 9.61
CA ARG A 275 -3.92 12.76 11.02
C ARG A 275 -2.69 12.15 11.67
N ILE A 276 -2.08 11.13 11.07
CA ILE A 276 -0.85 10.50 11.59
C ILE A 276 0.25 11.54 11.74
N ASN A 277 0.50 12.34 10.70
CA ASN A 277 1.54 13.37 10.73
C ASN A 277 1.27 14.39 11.85
N MET A 278 0.06 14.92 11.93
CA MET A 278 -0.31 15.97 12.90
C MET A 278 -0.29 15.48 14.34
N LEU A 279 -0.67 14.24 14.59
CA LEU A 279 -0.63 13.66 15.93
C LEU A 279 0.79 13.20 16.33
N SER A 280 1.64 12.84 15.37
CA SER A 280 3.03 12.44 15.64
C SER A 280 3.96 13.63 15.92
N ASP A 281 3.74 14.77 15.27
CA ASP A 281 4.51 16.01 15.49
C ASP A 281 3.61 17.25 15.30
N PRO A 282 2.76 17.57 16.29
CA PRO A 282 1.77 18.65 16.17
C PRO A 282 2.40 20.03 15.90
N SER A 283 3.55 20.30 16.52
CA SER A 283 4.21 21.60 16.41
C SER A 283 4.82 21.82 15.02
N LYS A 284 5.50 20.82 14.45
CA LYS A 284 5.98 20.89 13.07
C LYS A 284 4.83 20.97 12.09
N GLN A 285 3.79 20.14 12.27
CA GLN A 285 2.67 20.11 11.34
C GLN A 285 1.84 21.39 11.40
N TRP A 286 1.71 22.04 12.55
CA TRP A 286 1.11 23.37 12.64
C TRP A 286 1.80 24.37 11.71
N GLY A 287 3.14 24.43 11.75
CA GLY A 287 3.93 25.33 10.89
C GLY A 287 3.77 24.99 9.40
N ASN A 288 3.82 23.70 9.08
CA ASN A 288 3.66 23.20 7.71
C ASN A 288 2.27 23.52 7.15
N PHE A 289 1.22 23.26 7.93
CA PHE A 289 -0.16 23.47 7.52
C PHE A 289 -0.50 24.95 7.41
N SER A 290 -0.01 25.78 8.33
CA SER A 290 -0.15 27.24 8.26
C SER A 290 0.45 27.80 6.96
N ARG A 291 1.64 27.32 6.57
CA ARG A 291 2.29 27.71 5.31
C ARG A 291 1.45 27.33 4.10
N MET A 292 0.98 26.08 4.05
CA MET A 292 0.17 25.56 2.94
C MET A 292 -1.18 26.29 2.84
N LEU A 293 -1.88 26.52 3.94
CA LEU A 293 -3.16 27.24 3.93
C LEU A 293 -3.02 28.68 3.41
N ARG A 294 -1.97 29.41 3.81
CA ARG A 294 -1.68 30.73 3.24
C ARG A 294 -1.37 30.66 1.75
N LYS A 295 -0.64 29.63 1.31
CA LYS A 295 -0.29 29.44 -0.09
C LYS A 295 -1.52 29.12 -0.95
N TYR A 296 -2.40 28.24 -0.48
CA TYR A 296 -3.56 27.78 -1.25
C TYR A 296 -4.69 28.79 -1.24
N ASN A 297 -4.78 29.61 -0.19
CA ASN A 297 -5.75 30.70 -0.07
C ASN A 297 -7.18 30.25 -0.42
N LEU A 298 -7.58 29.13 0.19
CA LEU A 298 -8.84 28.45 -0.09
C LEU A 298 -10.04 29.37 0.23
N PRO A 299 -11.00 29.57 -0.70
CA PRO A 299 -12.05 30.58 -0.58
C PRO A 299 -12.85 30.55 0.73
N GLN A 300 -13.14 29.36 1.26
CA GLN A 300 -13.93 29.18 2.48
C GLN A 300 -13.25 29.71 3.76
N TYR A 301 -11.92 29.79 3.76
CA TYR A 301 -11.12 30.14 4.93
C TYR A 301 -10.49 31.54 4.81
N ILE A 302 -10.79 32.26 3.72
CA ILE A 302 -10.34 33.65 3.54
C ILE A 302 -10.94 34.51 4.66
N GLY A 303 -10.09 35.31 5.31
CA GLY A 303 -10.50 36.22 6.38
C GLY A 303 -10.57 35.60 7.78
N TRP A 304 -10.28 34.30 7.94
CA TRP A 304 -10.27 33.64 9.25
C TRP A 304 -8.99 33.94 10.06
N GLY A 305 -8.03 34.66 9.47
CA GLY A 305 -6.73 34.95 10.06
C GLY A 305 -5.76 33.76 9.98
N ASP A 306 -4.65 33.85 10.71
CA ASP A 306 -3.69 32.75 10.83
C ASP A 306 -4.29 31.55 11.59
N LEU A 307 -3.85 30.34 11.22
CA LEU A 307 -4.22 29.10 11.91
C LEU A 307 -3.68 29.12 13.35
N PRO A 308 -4.53 29.13 14.40
CA PRO A 308 -4.05 29.22 15.76
C PRO A 308 -3.44 27.87 16.19
N ARG A 309 -2.39 27.92 17.01
CA ARG A 309 -1.70 26.70 17.50
C ARG A 309 -2.63 25.78 18.28
N SER A 310 -3.68 26.32 18.91
CA SER A 310 -4.67 25.59 19.70
C SER A 310 -5.57 24.65 18.90
N VAL A 311 -5.56 24.69 17.55
CA VAL A 311 -6.29 23.71 16.74
C VAL A 311 -5.68 22.30 16.83
N LEU A 312 -4.42 22.21 17.24
CA LEU A 312 -3.66 20.96 17.34
C LEU A 312 -3.31 20.68 18.81
N PRO A 313 -3.14 19.41 19.22
CA PRO A 313 -2.68 19.06 20.56
C PRO A 313 -1.32 19.69 20.89
N ASP A 314 -1.07 20.01 22.16
CA ASP A 314 0.20 20.61 22.58
C ASP A 314 1.38 19.63 22.50
N VAL A 315 1.10 18.35 22.76
CA VAL A 315 2.08 17.25 22.75
C VAL A 315 1.69 16.18 21.75
N PRO A 316 2.65 15.41 21.20
CA PRO A 316 2.35 14.27 20.36
C PRO A 316 1.47 13.23 21.06
N ASP A 317 0.61 12.59 20.29
CA ASP A 317 -0.22 11.48 20.76
C ASP A 317 0.64 10.23 20.98
N ALA A 318 0.55 9.63 22.17
CA ALA A 318 1.38 8.49 22.54
C ALA A 318 1.12 7.25 21.66
N ALA A 319 -0.14 7.01 21.27
CA ALA A 319 -0.49 5.88 20.42
C ALA A 319 0.05 6.06 18.99
N MET A 320 0.02 7.28 18.45
CA MET A 320 0.65 7.57 17.16
C MET A 320 2.17 7.48 17.22
N LEU A 321 2.81 7.96 18.28
CA LEU A 321 4.25 7.77 18.45
C LEU A 321 4.63 6.28 18.47
N GLN A 322 3.86 5.45 19.20
CA GLN A 322 4.07 4.00 19.21
C GLN A 322 3.85 3.36 17.83
N ARG A 323 2.83 3.79 17.09
CA ARG A 323 2.58 3.33 15.71
C ARG A 323 3.75 3.66 14.79
N VAL A 324 4.22 4.91 14.80
CA VAL A 324 5.36 5.36 13.98
C VAL A 324 6.64 4.61 14.37
N ALA A 325 6.89 4.43 15.67
CA ALA A 325 8.03 3.67 16.18
C ALA A 325 7.99 2.21 15.72
N GLY A 326 6.85 1.54 15.84
CA GLY A 326 6.67 0.16 15.41
C GLY A 326 6.90 -0.02 13.90
N ILE A 327 6.40 0.92 13.08
CA ILE A 327 6.66 0.91 11.63
C ILE A 327 8.15 1.11 11.33
N SER A 328 8.82 2.02 12.04
CA SER A 328 10.26 2.25 11.88
C SER A 328 11.08 1.00 12.23
N GLU A 329 10.74 0.33 13.33
CA GLU A 329 11.40 -0.89 13.79
C GLU A 329 11.19 -2.06 12.80
N PHE A 330 9.95 -2.27 12.36
CA PHE A 330 9.64 -3.27 11.34
C PHE A 330 10.42 -3.02 10.03
N SER A 331 10.50 -1.77 9.60
CA SER A 331 11.24 -1.38 8.40
C SER A 331 12.74 -1.65 8.53
N LYS A 332 13.33 -1.38 9.72
CA LYS A 332 14.73 -1.70 10.01
C LYS A 332 14.98 -3.19 10.00
N HIS A 333 14.11 -3.98 10.63
CA HIS A 333 14.22 -5.45 10.63
C HIS A 333 14.22 -6.01 9.21
N LYS A 334 13.22 -5.62 8.41
CA LYS A 334 13.11 -6.05 7.01
C LYS A 334 14.29 -5.61 6.16
N ALA A 335 14.82 -4.41 6.38
CA ALA A 335 16.03 -3.94 5.70
C ALA A 335 17.25 -4.81 6.05
N ASN A 336 17.41 -5.17 7.32
CA ASN A 336 18.49 -6.04 7.78
C ASN A 336 18.39 -7.44 7.15
N GLU A 337 17.19 -8.03 7.13
CA GLU A 337 16.96 -9.33 6.47
C GLU A 337 17.35 -9.31 4.99
N ILE A 338 17.01 -8.25 4.27
CA ILE A 338 17.37 -8.11 2.85
C ILE A 338 18.89 -7.99 2.68
N LEU A 339 19.55 -7.22 3.54
CA LEU A 339 21.02 -7.09 3.51
C LEU A 339 21.71 -8.42 3.81
N ASP A 340 21.22 -9.17 4.79
CA ASP A 340 21.79 -10.47 5.15
C ASP A 340 21.56 -11.50 4.05
N ALA A 341 20.37 -11.52 3.43
CA ALA A 341 20.08 -12.37 2.27
C ALA A 341 20.99 -12.03 1.08
N ALA A 342 21.20 -10.75 0.79
CA ALA A 342 22.09 -10.30 -0.27
C ALA A 342 23.55 -10.71 0.01
N ARG A 343 23.99 -10.57 1.26
CA ARG A 343 25.33 -10.96 1.71
C ARG A 343 25.52 -12.48 1.59
N ALA A 344 24.54 -13.28 2.01
CA ALA A 344 24.57 -14.74 1.86
C ALA A 344 24.64 -15.17 0.39
N ALA A 345 23.80 -14.56 -0.48
CA ALA A 345 23.82 -14.83 -1.92
C ALA A 345 25.18 -14.49 -2.57
N ALA A 346 25.80 -13.38 -2.15
CA ALA A 346 27.14 -13.00 -2.60
C ALA A 346 28.20 -14.04 -2.17
N MET A 347 28.14 -14.53 -0.93
CA MET A 347 29.06 -15.57 -0.45
C MET A 347 28.89 -16.88 -1.23
N ILE A 348 27.65 -17.31 -1.47
CA ILE A 348 27.37 -18.53 -2.27
C ILE A 348 27.95 -18.38 -3.68
N ARG A 349 27.75 -17.23 -4.33
CA ARG A 349 28.29 -16.95 -5.67
C ARG A 349 29.82 -16.95 -5.67
N ALA A 350 30.46 -16.37 -4.65
CA ALA A 350 31.91 -16.36 -4.52
C ALA A 350 32.46 -17.78 -4.33
N LYS A 351 31.86 -18.58 -3.45
CA LYS A 351 32.23 -19.98 -3.23
C LYS A 351 32.04 -20.83 -4.49
N GLY A 352 30.92 -20.65 -5.20
CA GLY A 352 30.68 -21.34 -6.47
C GLY A 352 31.74 -21.01 -7.53
N ARG A 353 32.16 -19.74 -7.60
CA ARG A 353 33.26 -19.32 -8.49
C ARG A 353 34.58 -19.96 -8.10
N GLN A 354 34.92 -19.98 -6.81
CA GLN A 354 36.16 -20.62 -6.33
C GLN A 354 36.16 -22.11 -6.66
N ASN A 355 35.08 -22.83 -6.35
CA ASN A 355 34.96 -24.25 -6.67
C ASN A 355 35.09 -24.50 -8.19
N GLY A 356 34.55 -23.61 -9.02
CA GLY A 356 34.72 -23.69 -10.48
C GLY A 356 36.17 -23.51 -10.92
N LEU A 357 36.90 -22.56 -10.32
CA LEU A 357 38.33 -22.37 -10.57
C LEU A 357 39.13 -23.61 -10.14
N ASP A 358 38.81 -24.18 -8.97
CA ASP A 358 39.50 -25.37 -8.45
C ASP A 358 39.33 -26.57 -9.39
N LEU A 359 38.13 -26.76 -9.98
CA LEU A 359 37.85 -27.82 -10.97
C LEU A 359 38.61 -27.64 -12.30
N ILE A 360 38.85 -26.40 -12.72
CA ILE A 360 39.58 -26.09 -13.96
C ILE A 360 41.11 -26.11 -13.70
N SER A 361 41.52 -25.81 -12.48
CA SER A 361 42.94 -25.78 -12.11
C SER A 361 43.52 -27.20 -12.17
N ASN A 362 44.46 -27.42 -13.08
CA ASN A 362 45.09 -28.72 -13.33
C ASN A 362 46.17 -29.06 -12.26
N THR A 363 45.99 -28.60 -11.03
CA THR A 363 46.92 -28.78 -9.90
C THR A 363 46.89 -30.19 -9.31
N ARG A 364 46.01 -31.07 -9.79
CA ARG A 364 45.93 -32.48 -9.37
C ARG A 364 47.04 -33.38 -9.96
N TYR A 365 47.83 -32.90 -10.93
CA TYR A 365 48.91 -33.66 -11.58
C TYR A 365 50.31 -33.05 -11.34
N ARG A 366 50.66 -32.75 -10.10
CA ARG A 366 52.05 -32.45 -9.69
C ARG A 366 52.50 -33.30 -8.51
N TYR A 367 52.44 -34.62 -8.68
CA TYR A 367 53.27 -35.56 -7.93
C TYR A 367 53.47 -36.78 -8.81
N TYR A 368 54.60 -36.85 -9.52
CA TYR A 368 55.45 -38.02 -9.73
C TYR A 368 56.78 -37.54 -10.30
#